data_AF-A0A2D5PM67-F1
#
_entry.id   AF-A0A2D5PM67-F1
#
_cell.length_a   1.000
_cell.length_b   1.000
_cell.length_c   1.000
_cell.angle_alpha   90.00
_cell.angle_beta   90.00
_cell.angle_gamma   90.00
#
_symmetry.space_group_name_H-M   'P 1'
#
loop_
_entity.id
_entity.type
_entity.pdbx_description
1 polymer ?
#
loop_
_entity_poly.entity_id
_entity_poly.type
_entity_poly.pdbx_seq_one_letter_code
_entity_poly.pdbx_strand_id
1 'polypeptide(L)'
;MIGLRKKFKYIIFLFLVFPLLAQNELIVDVRTIEEWNTGHIDGAIHIEWQDILTISDTVAKDKKIYLYCRSGNRSGKATKILNEAGYSQAINAGSLTKAKELLNRDIIYN
;
A
#
# COMPACT_ATOMS: atom_id res chain seq x y z
N MET A 1 46.84 7.04 -18.47
CA MET A 1 46.31 7.24 -17.10
C MET A 1 45.00 8.05 -17.14
N ILE A 2 43.86 7.45 -17.47
CA ILE A 2 42.50 7.99 -17.17
C ILE A 2 41.59 6.76 -17.09
N GLY A 3 40.97 6.46 -15.95
CA GLY A 3 40.07 5.29 -15.91
C GLY A 3 39.35 4.92 -14.61
N LEU A 4 39.63 5.54 -13.46
CA LEU A 4 39.07 5.06 -12.19
C LEU A 4 38.33 6.12 -11.34
N ARG A 5 37.98 7.28 -11.90
CA ARG A 5 37.25 8.34 -11.16
C ARG A 5 35.79 8.54 -11.54
N LYS A 6 35.29 7.92 -12.63
CA LYS A 6 33.90 8.14 -13.08
C LYS A 6 32.87 7.20 -12.43
N LYS A 7 33.26 6.02 -11.93
CA LYS A 7 32.30 5.01 -11.42
C LYS A 7 31.68 5.37 -10.05
N PHE A 8 32.38 6.15 -9.23
CA PHE A 8 31.90 6.51 -7.88
C PHE A 8 30.79 7.57 -7.90
N LYS A 9 30.76 8.43 -8.93
CA LYS A 9 29.76 9.51 -9.07
C LYS A 9 28.36 8.95 -9.35
N TYR A 10 28.26 7.84 -10.07
CA TYR A 10 26.98 7.20 -10.41
C TYR A 10 26.41 6.33 -9.28
N ILE A 11 27.26 5.73 -8.43
CA ILE A 11 26.81 4.92 -7.28
C ILE A 11 26.14 5.80 -6.21
N ILE A 12 26.70 6.98 -5.94
CA ILE A 12 26.10 7.97 -5.03
C ILE A 12 24.81 8.56 -5.63
N PHE A 13 24.78 8.82 -6.95
CA PHE A 13 23.60 9.33 -7.63
C PHE A 13 22.46 8.29 -7.67
N LEU A 14 22.77 7.00 -7.83
CA LEU A 14 21.78 5.92 -7.84
C LEU A 14 21.08 5.75 -6.47
N PHE A 15 21.81 5.92 -5.36
CA PHE A 15 21.23 5.87 -4.00
C PHE A 15 20.34 7.06 -3.65
N LEU A 16 20.59 8.24 -4.24
CA LEU A 16 19.79 9.46 -4.02
C LEU A 16 18.47 9.47 -4.81
N VAL A 17 18.40 8.76 -5.93
CA VAL A 17 17.22 8.73 -6.81
C VAL A 17 16.28 7.57 -6.45
N PHE A 18 16.80 6.49 -5.83
CA PHE A 18 16.01 5.34 -5.36
C PHE A 18 14.86 5.68 -4.39
N PRO A 19 15.02 6.54 -3.36
CA PRO A 19 13.92 6.89 -2.47
C PRO A 19 12.87 7.81 -3.12
N LEU A 20 13.14 8.37 -4.30
CA LEU A 20 12.25 9.33 -4.96
C LEU A 20 11.15 8.65 -5.81
N LEU A 21 11.32 7.37 -6.16
CA LEU A 21 10.42 6.64 -7.08
C LEU A 21 9.54 5.58 -6.39
N ALA A 22 9.71 5.35 -5.10
CA ALA A 22 8.83 4.45 -4.36
C ALA A 22 7.50 5.18 -4.09
N GLN A 23 6.43 4.79 -4.77
CA GLN A 23 5.06 5.16 -4.43
C GLN A 23 4.88 5.05 -2.91
N ASN A 24 4.65 6.19 -2.25
CA ASN A 24 4.91 6.35 -0.82
C ASN A 24 3.88 5.64 0.08
N GLU A 25 2.89 4.99 -0.51
CA GLU A 25 1.77 4.35 0.18
C GLU A 25 1.36 3.05 -0.51
N LEU A 26 0.81 2.13 0.28
CA LEU A 26 0.17 0.89 -0.16
C LEU A 26 -1.34 1.04 0.05
N ILE A 27 -2.14 0.68 -0.95
CA ILE A 27 -3.60 0.67 -0.84
C ILE A 27 -4.05 -0.79 -0.85
N VAL A 28 -4.81 -1.21 0.16
CA VAL A 28 -5.26 -2.59 0.34
C VAL A 28 -6.78 -2.63 0.41
N ASP A 29 -7.38 -3.36 -0.51
CA ASP A 29 -8.78 -3.75 -0.45
C ASP A 29 -8.92 -5.01 0.40
N VAL A 30 -9.64 -4.89 1.52
CA VAL A 30 -9.86 -6.01 2.45
C VAL A 30 -11.23 -6.65 2.35
N ARG A 31 -11.92 -6.44 1.22
CA ARG A 31 -13.19 -7.09 0.88
C ARG A 31 -12.97 -8.52 0.41
N THR A 32 -14.06 -9.25 0.16
CA THR A 32 -13.95 -10.58 -0.44
C THR A 32 -13.50 -10.49 -1.90
N ILE A 33 -13.01 -11.60 -2.45
CA ILE A 33 -12.63 -11.67 -3.87
C ILE A 33 -13.80 -11.35 -4.81
N GLU A 34 -15.05 -11.72 -4.46
CA GLU A 34 -16.22 -11.40 -5.27
C GLU A 34 -16.46 -9.88 -5.31
N GLU A 35 -16.37 -9.20 -4.16
CA GLU A 35 -16.50 -7.75 -4.10
C GLU A 35 -15.37 -7.03 -4.85
N TRP A 36 -14.13 -7.53 -4.75
CA TRP A 36 -12.98 -7.03 -5.52
C TRP A 36 -13.24 -7.12 -7.04
N ASN A 37 -13.78 -8.25 -7.48
CA ASN A 37 -14.06 -8.51 -8.89
C ASN A 37 -15.13 -7.56 -9.46
N THR A 38 -16.05 -7.05 -8.64
CA THR A 38 -17.04 -6.04 -9.06
C THR A 38 -16.48 -4.62 -9.23
N GLY A 39 -15.21 -4.40 -8.90
CA GLY A 39 -14.50 -3.14 -9.06
C GLY A 39 -13.85 -2.67 -7.76
N HIS A 40 -12.68 -2.03 -7.88
CA HIS A 40 -11.78 -1.68 -6.78
C HIS A 40 -10.99 -0.41 -7.09
N ILE A 41 -10.26 0.13 -6.10
CA ILE A 41 -9.47 1.35 -6.29
C ILE A 41 -8.27 1.08 -7.18
N ASP A 42 -8.02 1.96 -8.16
CA ASP A 42 -6.84 1.91 -9.03
C ASP A 42 -5.54 1.89 -8.22
N GLY A 43 -4.67 0.92 -8.53
CA GLY A 43 -3.40 0.69 -7.82
C GLY A 43 -3.54 0.02 -6.43
N ALA A 44 -4.73 -0.41 -6.03
CA ALA A 44 -4.88 -1.24 -4.83
C ALA A 44 -4.36 -2.68 -5.06
N ILE A 45 -4.01 -3.36 -3.98
CA ILE A 45 -3.88 -4.82 -3.94
C ILE A 45 -5.04 -5.43 -3.16
N HIS A 46 -5.33 -6.70 -3.42
CA HIS A 46 -6.38 -7.45 -2.72
C HIS A 46 -5.79 -8.37 -1.66
N ILE A 47 -6.21 -8.20 -0.41
CA ILE A 47 -5.91 -9.12 0.70
C ILE A 47 -7.12 -9.10 1.64
N GLU A 48 -7.86 -10.20 1.77
CA GLU A 48 -9.01 -10.23 2.69
C GLU A 48 -8.58 -9.92 4.14
N TRP A 49 -9.46 -9.28 4.93
CA TRP A 49 -9.07 -8.80 6.27
C TRP A 49 -8.60 -9.93 7.21
N GLN A 50 -9.06 -11.16 7.00
CA GLN A 50 -8.65 -12.35 7.74
C GLN A 50 -7.18 -12.72 7.50
N ASP A 51 -6.69 -12.42 6.30
CA ASP A 51 -5.35 -12.78 5.83
C ASP A 51 -4.41 -11.58 5.82
N ILE A 52 -4.79 -10.45 6.43
CA ILE A 52 -4.04 -9.20 6.33
C ILE A 52 -2.60 -9.31 6.85
N LEU A 53 -2.27 -10.28 7.70
CA LEU A 53 -0.89 -10.46 8.14
C LEU A 53 0.05 -10.98 7.05
N THR A 54 -0.46 -11.48 5.93
CA THR A 54 0.35 -11.88 4.77
C THR A 54 1.19 -10.72 4.19
N ILE A 55 0.86 -9.46 4.49
CA ILE A 55 1.69 -8.34 4.04
C ILE A 55 3.11 -8.39 4.63
N SER A 56 3.31 -9.09 5.75
CA SER A 56 4.63 -9.22 6.39
C SER A 56 5.71 -9.82 5.51
N ASP A 57 5.30 -10.55 4.47
CA ASP A 57 6.21 -11.23 3.58
C ASP A 57 6.93 -10.24 2.64
N THR A 58 6.35 -9.05 2.43
CA THR A 58 6.80 -8.12 1.39
C THR A 58 6.80 -6.64 1.79
N VAL A 59 6.13 -6.26 2.89
CA VAL A 59 5.91 -4.86 3.25
C VAL A 59 6.63 -4.51 4.56
N ALA A 60 7.50 -3.50 4.49
CA ALA A 60 8.19 -2.93 5.64
C ALA A 60 7.21 -2.29 6.64
N LYS A 61 7.55 -2.33 7.94
CA LYS A 61 6.67 -1.89 9.04
C LYS A 61 6.38 -0.39 9.05
N ASP A 62 7.27 0.41 8.47
CA ASP A 62 7.16 1.86 8.35
C ASP A 62 6.39 2.30 7.09
N LYS A 63 5.94 1.35 6.25
CA LYS A 63 5.14 1.66 5.07
C LYS A 63 3.78 2.23 5.48
N LYS A 64 3.41 3.35 4.86
CA LYS A 64 2.05 3.90 4.94
C LYS A 64 1.06 3.00 4.20
N ILE A 65 0.04 2.50 4.90
CA ILE A 65 -0.90 1.52 4.37
C ILE A 65 -2.32 2.03 4.54
N TYR A 66 -3.06 2.21 3.45
CA TYR A 66 -4.48 2.53 3.47
C TYR A 66 -5.29 1.27 3.28
N LEU A 67 -6.20 1.00 4.21
CA LEU A 67 -7.09 -0.16 4.14
C LEU A 67 -8.53 0.32 3.95
N TYR A 68 -9.23 -0.25 2.98
CA TYR A 68 -10.64 0.04 2.77
C TYR A 68 -11.45 -1.24 2.59
N CYS A 69 -12.76 -1.14 2.80
CA CYS A 69 -13.66 -2.24 2.52
C CYS A 69 -15.01 -1.73 2.00
N ARG A 70 -16.10 -2.51 2.15
CA ARG A 70 -17.44 -2.05 1.73
C ARG A 70 -17.96 -0.87 2.55
N SER A 71 -17.88 -0.94 3.88
CA SER A 71 -18.52 0.03 4.80
C SER A 71 -17.58 0.63 5.85
N GLY A 72 -16.33 0.20 5.91
CA GLY A 72 -15.34 0.62 6.91
C GLY A 72 -15.11 -0.35 8.08
N ASN A 73 -16.00 -1.34 8.29
CA ASN A 73 -15.89 -2.27 9.43
C ASN A 73 -14.71 -3.24 9.30
N ARG A 74 -14.55 -3.88 8.13
CA ARG A 74 -13.47 -4.86 7.90
C ARG A 74 -12.10 -4.17 7.82
N SER A 75 -12.04 -3.02 7.18
CA SER A 75 -10.82 -2.20 7.18
C SER A 75 -10.44 -1.72 8.58
N GLY A 76 -11.40 -1.38 9.44
CA GLY A 76 -11.12 -1.10 10.85
C GLY A 76 -10.50 -2.28 11.60
N LYS A 77 -11.00 -3.51 11.38
CA LYS A 77 -10.41 -4.73 11.95
C LYS A 77 -8.98 -4.95 11.41
N ALA A 78 -8.79 -4.84 10.11
CA ALA A 78 -7.50 -5.02 9.45
C ALA A 78 -6.46 -3.99 9.92
N THR A 79 -6.85 -2.72 10.05
CA THR A 79 -6.00 -1.66 10.62
C THR A 79 -5.59 -1.99 12.05
N LYS A 80 -6.52 -2.47 12.89
CA LYS A 80 -6.20 -2.88 14.27
C LYS A 80 -5.17 -4.01 14.30
N ILE A 81 -5.37 -5.06 13.50
CA ILE A 81 -4.44 -6.21 13.39
C ILE A 81 -3.04 -5.74 12.97
N LEU A 82 -2.96 -4.89 11.94
CA LEU A 82 -1.68 -4.38 11.44
C LEU A 82 -0.97 -3.48 12.47
N ASN A 83 -1.71 -2.62 13.18
CA ASN A 83 -1.16 -1.80 14.25
C ASN A 83 -0.60 -2.66 15.40
N GLU A 84 -1.33 -3.70 15.82
CA GLU A 84 -0.86 -4.67 16.82
C GLU A 84 0.39 -5.44 16.35
N ALA A 85 0.52 -5.66 15.04
CA ALA A 85 1.69 -6.26 14.41
C ALA A 85 2.85 -5.28 14.12
N GLY A 86 2.74 -4.01 14.54
CA GLY A 86 3.81 -3.01 14.43
C GLY A 86 3.80 -2.16 13.15
N TYR A 87 2.77 -2.26 12.31
CA TYR A 87 2.60 -1.35 11.16
C TYR A 87 1.96 -0.04 11.62
N SER A 88 2.76 0.85 12.22
CA SER A 88 2.27 2.07 12.87
C SER A 88 1.63 3.09 11.92
N GLN A 89 1.83 2.94 10.61
CA GLN A 89 1.23 3.79 9.57
C GLN A 89 0.05 3.14 8.83
N ALA A 90 -0.59 2.12 9.43
CA ALA A 90 -1.83 1.56 8.91
C ALA A 90 -3.02 2.50 9.20
N ILE A 91 -3.79 2.83 8.16
CA ILE A 91 -4.88 3.83 8.19
C ILE A 91 -6.16 3.20 7.65
N ASN A 92 -7.24 3.30 8.41
CA ASN A 92 -8.57 2.92 7.94
C ASN A 92 -9.14 4.02 7.01
N ALA A 93 -9.15 3.75 5.71
CA ALA A 93 -9.72 4.64 4.69
C ALA A 93 -11.25 4.51 4.54
N GLY A 94 -11.89 3.55 5.23
CA GLY A 94 -13.34 3.43 5.31
C GLY A 94 -13.97 2.56 4.22
N SER A 95 -15.07 3.04 3.64
CA SER A 95 -15.76 2.38 2.52
C SER A 95 -14.99 2.60 1.20
N LEU A 96 -15.32 1.81 0.17
CA LEU A 96 -14.78 1.95 -1.19
C LEU A 96 -14.93 3.40 -1.69
N THR A 97 -16.11 3.99 -1.54
CA THR A 97 -16.39 5.38 -1.94
C THR A 97 -15.58 6.39 -1.13
N LYS A 98 -15.50 6.21 0.20
CA LYS A 98 -14.75 7.13 1.06
C LYS A 98 -13.24 7.06 0.77
N ALA A 99 -12.73 5.86 0.51
CA ALA A 99 -11.35 5.65 0.15
C ALA A 99 -11.04 6.22 -1.25
N LYS A 100 -11.97 6.09 -2.22
CA LYS A 100 -11.89 6.76 -3.53
C LYS A 100 -11.66 8.27 -3.36
N GLU A 101 -12.53 8.92 -2.58
CA GLU A 101 -12.48 10.36 -2.31
C GLU A 101 -11.18 10.76 -1.57
N LEU A 102 -10.82 10.02 -0.53
CA LEU A 102 -9.66 10.29 0.31
C LEU A 102 -8.34 10.16 -0.46
N LEU A 103 -8.23 9.17 -1.34
CA LEU A 103 -7.01 8.86 -2.08
C LEU A 103 -6.94 9.60 -3.42
N ASN A 104 -8.03 10.25 -3.85
CA ASN A 104 -8.17 10.83 -5.18
C ASN A 104 -7.72 9.83 -6.26
N ARG A 105 -8.36 8.65 -6.25
CA ARG A 105 -8.13 7.54 -7.18
C ARG A 105 -9.46 7.12 -7.76
N ASP A 106 -9.45 6.54 -8.95
CA ASP A 106 -10.66 6.01 -9.55
C ASP A 106 -10.98 4.59 -9.09
N ILE A 107 -12.24 4.21 -9.30
CA ILE A 107 -12.67 2.82 -9.17
C ILE A 107 -12.56 2.23 -10.58
N ILE A 108 -11.76 1.18 -10.71
CA ILE A 108 -11.65 0.38 -11.93
C ILE A 108 -12.54 -0.85 -11.79
N TYR A 109 -13.13 -1.26 -12.89
CA TYR A 109 -14.02 -2.40 -12.99
C TYR A 109 -13.32 -3.48 -13.83
N ASN A 110 -13.48 -4.74 -13.43
CA ASN A 110 -12.92 -5.88 -14.16
C ASN A 110 -13.84 -6.34 -15.29
#